data_AF-A0A1E8UJA3-F1
#
_entry.id   AF-A0A1E8UJA3-F1
#
_cell.length_a   1.000
_cell.length_b   1.000
_cell.length_c   1.000
_cell.angle_alpha   90.00
_cell.angle_beta   90.00
_cell.angle_gamma   90.00
#
_symmetry.space_group_name_H-M   'P 1'
#
loop_
_entity.id
_entity.type
_entity.pdbx_description
1 polymer ?
#
loop_
_entity_poly.entity_id
_entity_poly.type
_entity_poly.pdbx_seq_one_letter_code
_entity_poly.pdbx_strand_id
1 'polypeptide(L)'
;MSRQAGTLTLTVWPDSPLGEHQRYAYRIEDTATGQTIDGRDLFTGAGAPVALDRAMRDLAAYLTAAGDARQYAIDNPGSGPEHEGLFPGWVAEAARQNADALALLGIEDPPQPKPGMPRQPRPAPDSSWFDRPIGGWVSGTRGRSL
;
A
#
# COMPACT_ATOMS: atom_id res chain seq x y z
N MET A 1 11.87 7.20 -8.93
CA MET A 1 12.63 6.60 -7.80
C MET A 1 13.12 5.24 -8.24
N SER A 2 14.39 4.88 -8.02
CA SER A 2 14.90 3.54 -8.31
C SER A 2 15.61 2.96 -7.07
N ARG A 3 15.43 1.66 -6.81
CA ARG A 3 16.03 0.91 -5.69
C ARG A 3 16.42 -0.49 -6.18
N GLN A 4 17.46 -1.06 -5.58
CA GLN A 4 17.95 -2.39 -5.93
C GLN A 4 17.59 -3.40 -4.83
N ALA A 5 17.16 -4.60 -5.23
CA ALA A 5 16.87 -5.75 -4.38
C ALA A 5 17.59 -6.99 -4.93
N GLY A 6 18.83 -7.20 -4.50
CA GLY A 6 19.69 -8.23 -5.07
C GLY A 6 19.93 -8.00 -6.57
N THR A 7 19.47 -8.90 -7.44
CA THR A 7 19.59 -8.74 -8.90
C THR A 7 18.49 -7.87 -9.50
N LEU A 8 17.43 -7.55 -8.75
CA LEU A 8 16.31 -6.76 -9.23
C LEU A 8 16.56 -5.26 -9.08
N THR A 9 16.34 -4.51 -10.16
CA THR A 9 16.21 -3.05 -10.12
C THR A 9 14.73 -2.68 -10.21
N LEU A 10 14.21 -2.06 -9.16
CA LEU A 10 12.83 -1.62 -9.05
C LEU A 10 12.78 -0.11 -9.26
N THR A 11 12.00 0.36 -10.23
CA THR A 11 11.79 1.78 -10.47
C THR A 11 10.32 2.11 -10.34
N VAL A 12 9.98 3.18 -9.61
CA VAL A 12 8.60 3.67 -9.43
C VAL A 12 8.55 5.16 -9.75
N TRP A 13 7.50 5.58 -10.45
CA TRP A 13 7.22 6.98 -10.75
C TRP A 13 5.72 7.27 -10.70
N PRO A 14 5.31 8.53 -10.42
CA PRO A 14 3.90 8.90 -10.47
C PRO A 14 3.34 8.73 -11.88
N ASP A 15 2.11 8.26 -11.99
CA ASP A 15 1.35 8.20 -13.25
C ASP A 15 0.04 8.99 -13.12
N SER A 16 -0.67 9.16 -14.23
CA SER A 16 -1.97 9.83 -14.25
C SER A 16 -2.94 9.13 -13.29
N PRO A 17 -3.53 9.85 -12.32
CA PRO A 17 -4.55 9.30 -11.43
C PRO A 17 -5.71 8.67 -12.20
N LEU A 18 -6.33 7.65 -11.61
CA LEU A 18 -7.50 6.97 -12.17
C LEU A 18 -8.70 7.21 -11.25
N GLY A 19 -9.54 8.19 -11.61
CA GLY A 19 -10.63 8.64 -10.75
C GLY A 19 -10.08 9.27 -9.46
N GLU A 20 -10.51 8.76 -8.31
CA GLU A 20 -10.02 9.21 -6.99
C GLU A 20 -8.72 8.52 -6.57
N HIS A 21 -8.23 7.54 -7.37
CA HIS A 21 -7.06 6.74 -7.01
C HIS A 21 -5.77 7.30 -7.58
N GLN A 22 -4.81 7.50 -6.70
CA GLN A 22 -3.46 7.87 -7.08
C GLN A 22 -2.75 6.64 -7.65
N ARG A 23 -2.26 6.80 -8.89
CA ARG A 23 -1.64 5.72 -9.66
C ARG A 23 -0.16 5.97 -9.82
N TYR A 24 0.60 4.90 -9.70
CA TYR A 24 2.03 4.89 -9.91
C TYR A 24 2.33 3.84 -10.98
N ALA A 25 3.29 4.16 -11.83
CA ALA A 25 3.85 3.20 -12.75
C ALA A 25 5.17 2.68 -12.19
N TYR A 26 5.49 1.46 -12.58
CA TYR A 26 6.69 0.79 -12.13
C TYR A 26 7.40 0.06 -13.26
N ARG A 27 8.69 -0.14 -13.08
CA ARG A 27 9.56 -1.01 -13.89
C ARG A 27 10.25 -1.99 -12.96
N ILE A 28 10.24 -3.26 -13.35
CA ILE A 28 11.05 -4.30 -12.73
C ILE A 28 12.05 -4.76 -13.79
N GLU A 29 13.32 -4.68 -13.46
CA GLU A 29 14.41 -5.19 -14.28
C GLU A 29 15.17 -6.24 -13.49
N ASP A 30 15.47 -7.38 -14.09
CA ASP A 30 16.42 -8.36 -13.54
C ASP A 30 17.76 -8.21 -14.24
N THR A 31 18.74 -7.69 -13.52
CA THR A 31 20.09 -7.42 -14.06
C THR A 31 20.86 -8.69 -14.39
N ALA A 32 20.48 -9.85 -13.82
CA ALA A 32 21.13 -11.12 -14.12
C ALA A 32 20.71 -11.69 -15.48
N THR A 33 19.45 -11.50 -15.86
CA THR A 33 18.87 -12.03 -17.09
C THR A 33 18.64 -10.98 -18.18
N GLY A 34 18.69 -9.69 -17.81
CA GLY A 34 18.34 -8.57 -18.68
C GLY A 34 16.84 -8.44 -18.94
N GLN A 35 15.99 -9.19 -18.25
CA GLN A 35 14.54 -9.11 -18.44
C GLN A 35 13.97 -7.84 -17.81
N THR A 36 12.92 -7.29 -18.42
CA THR A 36 12.27 -6.07 -17.94
C THR A 36 10.77 -6.14 -18.17
N ILE A 37 10.00 -5.61 -17.22
CA ILE A 37 8.56 -5.37 -17.36
C ILE A 37 8.19 -4.01 -16.79
N ASP A 38 7.25 -3.34 -17.45
CA ASP A 38 6.61 -2.13 -16.98
C ASP A 38 5.15 -2.41 -16.60
N GLY A 39 4.68 -1.86 -15.49
CA GLY A 39 3.29 -1.92 -15.03
C GLY A 39 2.75 -0.55 -14.61
N ARG A 40 1.44 -0.43 -14.51
CA ARG A 40 0.73 0.84 -14.21
C ARG A 40 -0.40 0.68 -13.20
N ASP A 41 -0.42 -0.45 -12.52
CA ASP A 41 -1.48 -0.92 -11.62
C ASP A 41 -1.12 -0.75 -10.15
N LEU A 42 -0.05 0.01 -9.85
CA LEU A 42 0.34 0.32 -8.48
C LEU A 42 -0.53 1.46 -7.93
N PHE A 43 -1.57 1.08 -7.19
CA PHE A 43 -2.48 2.00 -6.49
C PHE A 43 -2.15 2.03 -5.00
N THR A 44 -2.09 3.25 -4.45
CA THR A 44 -1.63 3.48 -3.06
C THR A 44 -2.70 4.08 -2.16
N GLY A 45 -3.93 4.23 -2.67
CA GLY A 45 -5.08 4.75 -1.93
C GLY A 45 -5.90 5.76 -2.74
N ALA A 46 -7.02 6.18 -2.15
CA ALA A 46 -7.85 7.27 -2.67
C ALA A 46 -7.48 8.60 -1.99
N GLY A 47 -7.51 9.70 -2.75
CA GLY A 47 -7.26 11.04 -2.23
C GLY A 47 -5.83 11.54 -2.46
N ALA A 48 -5.12 11.93 -1.39
CA ALA A 48 -3.83 12.60 -1.53
C ALA A 48 -2.72 11.66 -2.09
N PRO A 49 -1.79 12.18 -2.91
CA PRO A 49 -0.63 11.42 -3.36
C PRO A 49 0.18 10.87 -2.19
N VAL A 50 0.65 9.63 -2.29
CA VAL A 50 1.60 9.07 -1.32
C VAL A 50 3.04 9.39 -1.72
N ALA A 51 3.96 9.31 -0.75
CA ALA A 51 5.39 9.40 -1.03
C ALA A 51 5.85 8.24 -1.94
N LEU A 52 6.81 8.51 -2.83
CA LEU A 52 7.36 7.47 -3.72
C LEU A 52 7.99 6.31 -2.96
N ASP A 53 8.57 6.54 -1.77
CA ASP A 53 9.06 5.46 -0.89
C ASP A 53 7.93 4.54 -0.44
N ARG A 54 6.72 5.06 -0.20
CA ARG A 54 5.58 4.22 0.16
C ARG A 54 5.18 3.33 -1.02
N ALA A 55 5.07 3.90 -2.21
CA ALA A 55 4.77 3.15 -3.43
C ALA A 55 5.84 2.07 -3.72
N MET A 56 7.13 2.37 -3.49
CA MET A 56 8.22 1.40 -3.61
C MET A 56 8.06 0.22 -2.64
N ARG A 57 7.66 0.47 -1.40
CA ARG A 57 7.42 -0.58 -0.39
C ARG A 57 6.22 -1.44 -0.74
N ASP A 58 5.15 -0.82 -1.22
CA ASP A 58 3.96 -1.56 -1.68
C ASP A 58 4.33 -2.48 -2.86
N LEU A 59 5.14 -2.00 -3.82
CA LEU A 59 5.68 -2.85 -4.89
C LEU A 59 6.54 -4.01 -4.35
N ALA A 60 7.45 -3.74 -3.41
CA ALA A 60 8.28 -4.78 -2.80
C ALA A 60 7.44 -5.84 -2.05
N ALA A 61 6.35 -5.42 -1.39
CA ALA A 61 5.42 -6.32 -0.73
C ALA A 61 4.68 -7.22 -1.73
N TYR A 62 4.19 -6.67 -2.85
CA TYR A 62 3.56 -7.49 -3.91
C TYR A 62 4.53 -8.49 -4.54
N LEU A 63 5.79 -8.09 -4.76
CA LEU A 63 6.82 -9.01 -5.28
C LEU A 63 7.16 -10.12 -4.28
N THR A 64 7.23 -9.79 -2.98
CA THR A 64 7.41 -10.80 -1.92
C THR A 64 6.30 -11.84 -1.96
N ALA A 65 5.03 -11.39 -2.02
CA ALA A 65 3.88 -12.29 -2.11
C ALA A 65 3.89 -13.16 -3.39
N ALA A 66 4.35 -12.61 -4.53
CA ALA A 66 4.50 -13.37 -5.76
C ALA A 66 5.63 -14.44 -5.65
N GLY A 67 6.74 -14.09 -5.01
CA GLY A 67 7.82 -15.04 -4.72
C GLY A 67 7.39 -16.17 -3.79
N ASP A 68 6.62 -15.85 -2.74
CA ASP A 68 6.07 -16.83 -1.80
C ASP A 68 5.08 -17.77 -2.50
N ALA A 69 4.18 -17.24 -3.33
CA ALA A 69 3.27 -18.06 -4.12
C ALA A 69 4.01 -18.97 -5.10
N ARG A 70 5.12 -18.50 -5.69
CA ARG A 70 5.97 -19.32 -6.54
C ARG A 70 6.64 -20.46 -5.76
N GLN A 71 7.18 -20.18 -4.58
CA GLN A 71 7.74 -21.20 -3.70
C GLN A 71 6.66 -22.22 -3.29
N TYR A 72 5.47 -21.75 -2.92
CA TYR A 72 4.35 -22.61 -2.57
C TYR A 72 3.95 -23.55 -3.70
N ALA A 73 3.89 -23.06 -4.95
CA ALA A 73 3.56 -23.90 -6.12
C ALA A 73 4.64 -24.98 -6.39
N ILE A 74 5.90 -24.70 -6.09
CA ILE A 74 7.00 -25.69 -6.16
C ILE A 74 6.80 -26.77 -5.09
N ASP A 75 6.47 -26.35 -3.87
CA ASP A 75 6.31 -27.26 -2.73
C ASP A 75 4.98 -28.05 -2.80
N ASN A 76 3.98 -27.53 -3.52
CA ASN A 76 2.63 -28.09 -3.61
C ASN A 76 2.17 -28.24 -5.08
N PRO A 77 2.75 -29.20 -5.82
CA PRO A 77 2.40 -29.41 -7.22
C PRO A 77 0.91 -29.72 -7.39
N GLY A 78 0.24 -28.98 -8.28
CA GLY A 78 -1.20 -29.13 -8.57
C GLY A 78 -2.13 -28.20 -7.80
N SER A 79 -1.61 -27.38 -6.89
CA SER A 79 -2.34 -26.24 -6.30
C SER A 79 -2.13 -24.97 -7.13
N GLY A 80 -3.19 -24.18 -7.34
CA GLY A 80 -3.11 -22.83 -7.92
C GLY A 80 -3.15 -21.78 -6.81
N PRO A 81 -2.01 -21.20 -6.39
CA PRO A 81 -1.99 -20.23 -5.30
C PRO A 81 -2.67 -18.91 -5.67
N GLU A 82 -3.18 -18.20 -4.66
CA GLU A 82 -4.01 -16.99 -4.82
C GLU A 82 -3.30 -15.83 -5.52
N HIS A 83 -1.96 -15.81 -5.50
CA HIS A 83 -1.13 -14.80 -6.14
C HIS A 83 -0.47 -15.28 -7.44
N GLU A 84 -0.84 -16.48 -7.92
CA GLU A 84 -0.42 -16.97 -9.22
C GLU A 84 -0.93 -16.04 -10.32
N GLY A 85 -0.03 -15.52 -11.16
CA GLY A 85 -0.38 -14.65 -12.27
C GLY A 85 -0.48 -13.16 -11.96
N LEU A 86 -0.21 -12.71 -10.72
CA LEU A 86 -0.04 -11.27 -10.44
C LEU A 86 1.12 -10.66 -11.24
N PHE A 87 2.20 -11.43 -11.40
CA PHE A 87 3.33 -11.09 -12.26
C PHE A 87 3.65 -12.26 -13.20
N PRO A 88 4.35 -12.00 -14.32
CA PRO A 88 4.89 -13.05 -15.16
C PRO A 88 5.75 -14.03 -14.35
N GLY A 89 5.78 -15.31 -14.75
CA GLY A 89 6.48 -16.36 -14.01
C GLY A 89 7.96 -16.06 -13.74
N TRP A 90 8.65 -15.36 -14.66
CA TRP A 90 10.04 -14.96 -14.44
C TRP A 90 10.20 -13.94 -13.31
N VAL A 91 9.25 -13.02 -13.16
CA VAL A 91 9.27 -12.02 -12.07
C VAL A 91 9.04 -12.71 -10.74
N ALA A 92 8.06 -13.62 -10.68
CA ALA A 92 7.79 -14.38 -9.46
C ALA A 92 8.98 -15.26 -9.05
N GLU A 93 9.66 -15.87 -10.03
CA GLU A 93 10.89 -16.63 -9.81
C GLU A 93 12.05 -15.74 -9.32
N ALA A 94 12.28 -14.59 -9.97
CA ALA A 94 13.30 -13.65 -9.55
C ALA A 94 13.00 -13.05 -8.17
N ALA A 95 11.74 -12.79 -7.85
CA ALA A 95 11.32 -12.33 -6.54
C ALA A 95 11.58 -13.38 -5.46
N ARG A 96 11.28 -14.66 -5.74
CA ARG A 96 11.62 -15.79 -4.85
C ARG A 96 13.11 -15.89 -4.59
N GLN A 97 13.95 -15.69 -5.61
CA GLN A 97 15.42 -15.74 -5.48
C GLN A 97 15.99 -14.53 -4.72
N ASN A 98 15.28 -13.41 -4.68
CA ASN A 98 15.69 -12.16 -4.03
C ASN A 98 14.83 -11.83 -2.79
N ALA A 99 14.17 -12.82 -2.18
CA ALA A 99 13.18 -12.63 -1.13
C ALA A 99 13.71 -11.84 0.08
N ASP A 100 14.92 -12.16 0.57
CA ASP A 100 15.54 -11.46 1.70
C ASP A 100 15.77 -9.97 1.40
N ALA A 101 16.22 -9.65 0.18
CA ALA A 101 16.46 -8.27 -0.24
C ALA A 101 15.15 -7.48 -0.42
N LEU A 102 14.11 -8.13 -0.94
CA LEU A 102 12.77 -7.54 -1.06
C LEU A 102 12.14 -7.29 0.31
N ALA A 103 12.30 -8.22 1.25
CA ALA A 103 11.82 -8.06 2.63
C ALA A 103 12.44 -6.83 3.30
N LEU A 104 13.75 -6.61 3.13
CA LEU A 104 14.43 -5.41 3.66
C LEU A 104 13.86 -4.11 3.08
N LEU A 105 13.54 -4.07 1.79
CA LEU A 105 12.90 -2.91 1.16
C LEU A 105 11.46 -2.70 1.63
N GLY A 106 10.71 -3.78 1.87
CA GLY A 106 9.33 -3.71 2.38
C GLY A 106 9.24 -3.26 3.84
N ILE A 107 10.28 -3.55 4.64
CA ILE A 107 10.33 -3.25 6.08
C ILE A 107 10.89 -1.85 6.38
N GLU A 108 11.58 -1.17 5.44
CA GLU A 108 11.98 0.23 5.67
C GLU A 108 10.73 1.01 6.09
N ASP A 109 10.62 1.40 7.36
CA ASP A 109 9.54 2.24 7.86
C ASP A 109 9.88 3.69 7.43
N PRO A 110 8.94 4.64 7.27
CA PRO A 110 9.35 6.04 7.35
C PRO A 110 10.00 6.20 8.74
N PRO A 111 10.93 7.15 8.98
CA PRO A 111 11.30 7.44 10.35
C PRO A 111 10.00 7.64 11.14
N GLN A 112 9.70 6.70 12.05
CA GLN A 112 8.62 6.89 13.00
C GLN A 112 8.89 8.26 13.62
N PRO A 113 7.89 9.15 13.75
CA PRO A 113 8.09 10.38 14.47
C PRO A 113 8.71 10.02 15.83
N LYS A 114 9.94 10.51 16.05
CA LYS A 114 10.78 10.15 17.19
C LYS A 114 9.93 10.14 18.47
N PRO A 115 10.00 9.12 19.33
CA PRO A 115 9.33 9.16 20.62
C PRO A 115 9.94 10.31 21.43
N GLY A 116 9.27 11.46 21.41
CA GLY A 116 9.83 12.71 21.94
C GLY A 116 9.19 13.98 21.38
N MET A 117 8.45 13.91 20.27
CA MET A 117 7.59 15.03 19.87
C MET A 117 6.27 14.94 20.65
N PRO A 118 5.89 15.95 21.48
CA PRO A 118 4.59 15.94 22.11
C PRO A 118 3.54 15.91 21.01
N ARG A 119 2.75 14.83 20.97
CA ARG A 119 1.53 14.78 20.17
C ARG A 119 0.69 15.95 20.66
N GLN A 120 0.58 17.03 19.88
CA GLN A 120 -0.47 18.01 20.14
C GLN A 120 -1.77 17.21 20.10
N PRO A 121 -2.52 17.17 21.21
CA PRO A 121 -3.80 16.50 21.21
C PRO A 121 -4.65 17.22 20.17
N ARG A 122 -5.09 16.48 19.14
CA ARG A 122 -6.26 16.88 18.37
C ARG A 122 -7.33 17.22 19.42
N PRO A 123 -7.94 18.42 19.40
CA PRO A 123 -9.04 18.71 20.31
C PRO A 123 -10.04 17.57 20.15
N ALA A 124 -10.41 16.93 21.26
CA ALA A 124 -11.40 15.88 21.24
C ALA A 124 -12.65 16.44 20.53
N PRO A 125 -13.30 15.68 19.63
CA PRO A 125 -14.63 16.07 19.19
C PRO A 125 -15.49 16.25 20.45
N ASP A 126 -16.09 17.43 20.61
CA ASP A 126 -16.87 17.77 21.79
C ASP A 126 -17.86 16.65 22.10
N SER A 127 -17.89 16.21 23.36
CA SER A 127 -18.77 15.15 23.87
C SER A 127 -20.27 15.49 23.81
N SER A 128 -20.62 16.60 23.17
CA SER A 128 -21.98 17.10 22.96
C SER A 128 -22.84 16.17 22.09
N TRP A 129 -22.27 15.13 21.47
CA TRP A 129 -23.03 14.12 20.73
C TRP A 129 -23.61 12.99 21.60
N PHE A 130 -23.07 12.77 22.79
CA PHE A 130 -23.51 11.70 23.70
C PHE A 130 -24.52 12.17 24.76
N ASP A 131 -24.57 13.46 25.06
CA ASP A 131 -25.47 14.04 26.07
C ASP A 131 -26.85 14.40 25.50
N ARG A 132 -27.45 13.47 24.75
CA ARG A 132 -28.87 13.57 24.39
C ARG A 132 -29.68 12.73 25.38
N PRO A 133 -30.46 13.33 26.30
CA PRO A 133 -31.25 12.55 27.24
C PRO A 133 -32.32 11.74 26.48
N ILE A 134 -32.37 10.45 26.75
CA ILE A 134 -33.45 9.54 26.36
C ILE A 134 -34.65 9.86 27.27
N GLY A 135 -35.61 10.64 26.76
CA GLY A 135 -36.89 10.83 27.43
C GLY A 135 -37.47 12.22 27.24
N GLY A 136 -38.52 12.34 26.43
CA GLY A 136 -39.34 13.55 26.37
C GLY A 136 -40.03 13.76 25.02
N TRP A 137 -41.14 13.06 24.81
CA TRP A 137 -42.14 13.51 23.84
C TRP A 137 -42.90 14.70 24.42
N VAL A 138 -42.85 15.85 23.76
CA VAL A 138 -43.83 16.95 23.87
C VAL A 138 -43.64 17.83 22.63
N SER A 139 -44.51 17.69 21.63
CA SER A 139 -45.70 18.51 21.38
C SER A 139 -45.44 20.02 21.33
N GLY A 140 -45.51 20.56 20.11
CA GLY A 140 -46.47 21.61 19.82
C GLY A 140 -46.16 23.06 20.22
N THR A 141 -45.95 23.85 19.17
CA THR A 141 -46.59 25.16 18.91
C THR A 141 -46.06 26.46 19.53
N ARG A 142 -46.05 27.48 18.65
CA ARG A 142 -46.08 28.94 18.85
C ARG A 142 -44.82 29.53 19.49
N GLY A 143 -44.07 30.40 18.84
CA GLY A 143 -44.49 31.56 18.05
C GLY A 143 -44.06 32.81 18.82
N ARG A 144 -43.21 33.65 18.22
CA ARG A 144 -43.02 35.04 18.68
C ARG A 144 -42.58 35.90 17.52
N SER A 145 -43.54 36.67 17.02
CA SER A 145 -43.29 37.90 16.28
C SER A 145 -42.89 39.01 17.26
N LEU A 146 -42.02 39.89 16.74
CA LEU A 146 -41.69 41.27 17.13
C LEU A 146 -40.96 41.46 18.47
#